data_AF-A0A3C1H7C2-F1
#
_entry.id   AF-A0A3C1H7C2-F1
#
_cell.length_a   1.000
_cell.length_b   1.000
_cell.length_c   1.000
_cell.angle_alpha   90.00
_cell.angle_beta   90.00
_cell.angle_gamma   90.00
#
_symmetry.space_group_name_H-M   'P 1'
#
loop_
_entity.id
_entity.type
_entity.pdbx_description
1 polymer ?
#
loop_
_entity_poly.entity_id
_entity_poly.type
_entity_poly.pdbx_seq_one_letter_code
_entity_poly.pdbx_strand_id
1 'polypeptide(L)'
;MFYRSQSIQRMEPMCANNDAGMELGAARGKWCGRGLSRTLIFLAMGLAAASVGGSLLAADAAHATLAAHAKANGASFEWGPFLAPFHVVLLHYPIGFLTMAFLVELYRLWRPSPEVARISAWVMFLSLLSGAAAATLGIMRASNGGYSGRSLDLHRWLGIAVPVLTLFTWVLLVRFNRDARSTAMKLGYRTLLLLTLGVMVIGGHYGGNLTHGSKFLVANAPTFIRHIMDEEAWVGGPQDEKSEADIGARLYAEKIRPILETKCVSCHGPYKQEAKYRIDRRDMAYLGGESTVKAIKPHDPFKSNIVRLILLPQDDMEVMPPAGKEGLKPEEIISIVRWIQLGAPYPSQEPRTGKLADSAGTKETSPSSVSVRN
;
A
#
# COMPACT_ATOMS: atom_id res chain seq x y z
N MET A 1 -90.39 -31.32 37.42
CA MET A 1 -89.24 -31.57 38.31
C MET A 1 -88.41 -30.29 38.39
N PHE A 2 -87.99 -29.91 39.58
CA PHE A 2 -87.61 -28.58 40.05
C PHE A 2 -86.17 -28.12 39.71
N TYR A 3 -86.00 -26.79 39.54
CA TYR A 3 -84.92 -25.86 40.00
C TYR A 3 -83.41 -26.24 39.88
N ARG A 4 -82.52 -25.45 39.26
CA ARG A 4 -81.87 -24.14 39.63
C ARG A 4 -80.54 -24.29 40.40
N SER A 5 -79.56 -23.43 40.02
CA SER A 5 -78.43 -22.90 40.83
C SER A 5 -77.27 -23.86 41.10
N GLN A 6 -76.01 -23.47 41.36
CA GLN A 6 -75.36 -22.17 41.55
C GLN A 6 -73.82 -22.37 41.47
N SER A 7 -73.13 -21.26 41.23
CA SER A 7 -71.69 -20.98 41.37
C SER A 7 -71.03 -21.40 42.69
N ILE A 8 -69.74 -21.76 42.69
CA ILE A 8 -68.81 -21.50 43.82
C ILE A 8 -67.43 -21.06 43.32
N GLN A 9 -66.95 -19.98 43.93
CA GLN A 9 -65.67 -19.29 43.77
C GLN A 9 -64.57 -19.88 44.68
N ARG A 10 -63.31 -19.71 44.21
CA ARG A 10 -62.07 -19.30 44.93
C ARG A 10 -61.80 -19.80 46.37
N MET A 11 -60.65 -20.43 46.58
CA MET A 11 -59.91 -20.41 47.84
C MET A 11 -58.39 -20.28 47.56
N GLU A 12 -57.80 -19.18 48.04
CA GLU A 12 -56.36 -19.07 48.34
C GLU A 12 -56.11 -19.67 49.74
N PRO A 13 -54.87 -20.05 50.07
CA PRO A 13 -54.42 -20.01 51.45
C PRO A 13 -53.23 -19.08 51.69
N MET A 14 -53.32 -18.48 52.87
CA MET A 14 -52.45 -17.49 53.52
C MET A 14 -51.09 -18.04 53.95
N CYS A 15 -50.16 -17.10 54.14
CA CYS A 15 -48.83 -17.23 54.73
C CYS A 15 -48.81 -17.87 56.13
N ALA A 16 -47.75 -18.62 56.43
CA ALA A 16 -47.24 -18.84 57.79
C ALA A 16 -45.70 -18.80 57.76
N ASN A 17 -45.12 -17.85 58.50
CA ASN A 17 -43.70 -17.80 58.85
C ASN A 17 -43.43 -18.72 60.04
N ASN A 18 -42.27 -19.36 60.07
CA ASN A 18 -41.52 -19.64 61.29
C ASN A 18 -40.03 -19.74 60.95
N ASP A 19 -39.25 -18.89 61.61
CA ASP A 19 -37.79 -18.81 61.56
C ASP A 19 -37.15 -19.92 62.40
N ALA A 20 -36.06 -20.53 61.90
CA ALA A 20 -34.84 -20.86 62.66
C ALA A 20 -33.92 -21.76 61.82
N GLY A 21 -32.79 -21.22 61.34
CA GLY A 21 -31.73 -22.00 60.69
C GLY A 21 -30.76 -21.17 59.84
N MET A 22 -29.79 -20.53 60.49
CA MET A 22 -28.46 -20.19 59.97
C MET A 22 -27.94 -21.32 59.05
N GLU A 23 -27.29 -21.16 57.90
CA GLU A 23 -26.28 -20.22 57.43
C GLU A 23 -26.11 -20.34 55.88
N LEU A 24 -25.43 -19.35 55.29
CA LEU A 24 -24.75 -19.33 53.98
C LEU A 24 -25.60 -19.00 52.72
N GLY A 25 -25.46 -17.73 52.31
CA GLY A 25 -26.16 -17.11 51.20
C GLY A 25 -25.74 -17.60 49.81
N ALA A 26 -26.75 -17.74 48.96
CA ALA A 26 -26.63 -17.68 47.50
C ALA A 26 -27.65 -16.65 47.00
N ALA A 27 -27.25 -15.38 46.96
CA ALA A 27 -28.06 -14.30 46.42
C ALA A 27 -28.25 -14.50 44.91
N ARG A 28 -29.52 -14.69 44.50
CA ARG A 28 -29.98 -14.44 43.13
C ARG A 28 -29.72 -12.96 42.77
N GLY A 29 -28.57 -12.69 42.18
CA GLY A 29 -28.25 -11.38 41.59
C GLY A 29 -28.86 -11.25 40.21
N LYS A 30 -30.05 -10.62 40.13
CA LYS A 30 -30.57 -10.03 38.89
C LYS A 30 -29.49 -9.12 38.31
N TRP A 31 -28.97 -9.43 37.12
CA TRP A 31 -28.12 -8.52 36.36
C TRP A 31 -28.97 -7.36 35.85
N CYS A 32 -29.16 -6.38 36.74
CA CYS A 32 -29.65 -5.06 36.39
C CYS A 32 -28.55 -4.36 35.58
N GLY A 33 -28.69 -4.39 34.26
CA GLY A 33 -27.87 -3.62 33.34
C GLY A 33 -28.05 -2.14 33.62
N ARG A 34 -27.20 -1.59 34.48
CA ARG A 34 -27.03 -0.14 34.62
C ARG A 34 -26.55 0.38 33.28
N GLY A 35 -27.44 1.07 32.58
CA GLY A 35 -27.14 1.76 31.33
C GLY A 35 -25.95 2.69 31.54
N LEU A 36 -24.89 2.45 30.80
CA LEU A 36 -23.85 3.45 30.58
C LEU A 36 -24.58 4.65 29.96
N SER A 37 -24.70 5.74 30.73
CA SER A 37 -25.47 6.93 30.35
C SER A 37 -25.10 7.37 28.94
N ARG A 38 -26.11 7.69 28.13
CA ARG A 38 -25.96 8.19 26.74
C ARG A 38 -24.93 9.33 26.67
N THR A 39 -24.78 10.08 27.74
CA THR A 39 -23.80 11.16 27.90
C THR A 39 -22.34 10.68 27.86
N LEU A 40 -22.00 9.51 28.41
CA LEU A 40 -20.62 9.00 28.43
C LEU A 40 -20.11 8.56 27.04
N ILE A 41 -21.01 8.07 26.19
CA ILE A 41 -20.67 7.66 24.81
C ILE A 41 -20.52 8.91 23.91
N PHE A 42 -21.37 9.92 24.08
CA PHE A 42 -21.21 11.20 23.37
C PHE A 42 -20.02 12.02 23.89
N LEU A 43 -19.69 11.94 25.17
CA LEU A 43 -18.46 12.56 25.72
C LEU A 43 -17.21 11.86 25.19
N ALA A 44 -17.23 10.54 25.03
CA ALA A 44 -16.13 9.78 24.41
C ALA A 44 -15.96 10.08 22.91
N MET A 45 -17.05 10.31 22.17
CA MET A 45 -17.00 10.72 20.75
C MET A 45 -16.63 12.20 20.55
N GLY A 46 -17.00 13.08 21.50
CA GLY A 46 -16.62 14.50 21.48
C GLY A 46 -15.17 14.76 21.91
N LEU A 47 -14.66 14.02 22.90
CA LEU A 47 -13.25 14.11 23.29
C LEU A 47 -12.30 13.50 22.24
N ALA A 48 -12.73 12.49 21.47
CA ALA A 48 -11.89 11.89 20.42
C ALA A 48 -11.70 12.80 19.19
N ALA A 49 -12.63 13.72 18.91
CA ALA A 49 -12.51 14.65 17.77
C ALA A 49 -11.77 15.96 18.14
N ALA A 50 -11.85 16.41 19.39
CA ALA A 50 -11.23 17.67 19.83
C ALA A 50 -9.82 17.53 20.44
N SER A 51 -9.40 16.32 20.86
CA SER A 51 -8.05 16.08 21.40
C SER A 51 -7.02 15.67 20.35
N VAL A 52 -7.43 15.26 19.15
CA VAL A 52 -6.50 14.84 18.09
C VAL A 52 -5.88 16.06 17.37
N GLY A 53 -6.57 17.19 17.27
CA GLY A 53 -6.03 18.38 16.58
C GLY A 53 -5.03 19.21 17.39
N GLY A 54 -5.26 19.39 18.69
CA GLY A 54 -4.42 20.24 19.54
C GLY A 54 -3.21 19.53 20.15
N SER A 55 -3.33 18.23 20.43
CA SER A 55 -2.23 17.44 21.00
C SER A 55 -1.21 16.98 19.96
N LEU A 56 -1.56 16.91 18.66
CA LEU A 56 -0.60 16.57 17.61
C LEU A 56 0.46 17.66 17.39
N LEU A 57 0.10 18.95 17.49
CA LEU A 57 1.05 20.05 17.27
C LEU A 57 2.03 20.24 18.44
N ALA A 58 1.57 20.04 19.68
CA ALA A 58 2.45 20.05 20.86
C ALA A 58 3.30 18.77 20.97
N ALA A 59 2.74 17.62 20.58
CA ALA A 59 3.49 16.37 20.45
C ALA A 59 4.53 16.45 19.33
N ASP A 60 4.23 17.07 18.18
CA ASP A 60 5.19 17.26 17.08
C ASP A 60 6.36 18.15 17.49
N ALA A 61 6.13 19.23 18.24
CA ALA A 61 7.20 20.10 18.74
C ALA A 61 8.09 19.41 19.79
N ALA A 62 7.49 18.61 20.68
CA ALA A 62 8.21 17.80 21.66
C ALA A 62 8.94 16.61 21.03
N HIS A 63 8.33 15.94 20.04
CA HIS A 63 8.95 14.87 19.25
C HIS A 63 10.08 15.40 18.38
N ALA A 64 9.94 16.59 17.79
CA ALA A 64 11.00 17.21 16.98
C ALA A 64 12.22 17.60 17.83
N THR A 65 12.01 18.09 19.06
CA THR A 65 13.10 18.42 19.99
C THR A 65 13.76 17.18 20.59
N LEU A 66 12.99 16.14 20.93
CA LEU A 66 13.52 14.84 21.37
C LEU A 66 14.24 14.08 20.25
N ALA A 67 13.70 14.10 19.03
CA ALA A 67 14.33 13.50 17.86
C ALA A 67 15.61 14.25 17.45
N ALA A 68 15.64 15.58 17.59
CA ALA A 68 16.85 16.37 17.37
C ALA A 68 17.95 16.04 18.41
N HIS A 69 17.57 15.85 19.69
CA HIS A 69 18.49 15.41 20.74
C HIS A 69 18.99 13.97 20.56
N ALA A 70 18.12 13.04 20.12
CA ALA A 70 18.48 11.65 19.86
C ALA A 70 19.31 11.47 18.58
N LYS A 71 19.13 12.34 17.58
CA LYS A 71 19.94 12.40 16.36
C LYS A 71 21.34 12.98 16.63
N ALA A 72 21.48 13.87 17.61
CA ALA A 72 22.77 14.42 18.05
C ALA A 72 23.66 13.40 18.79
N ASN A 73 23.07 12.35 19.38
CA ASN A 73 23.78 11.32 20.15
C ASN A 73 24.03 10.01 19.38
N GLY A 74 23.85 10.00 18.05
CA GLY A 74 24.27 8.87 17.20
C GLY A 74 23.52 7.55 17.39
N ALA A 75 22.33 7.53 18.02
CA ALA A 75 21.57 6.30 18.24
C ALA A 75 20.05 6.53 18.38
N SER A 76 19.40 7.18 17.40
CA SER A 76 17.93 7.09 17.29
C SER A 76 17.56 5.95 16.36
N PHE A 77 16.92 4.92 16.90
CA PHE A 77 16.31 3.86 16.09
C PHE A 77 15.14 4.45 15.31
N GLU A 78 15.20 4.42 13.98
CA GLU A 78 14.11 4.86 13.12
C GLU A 78 13.02 3.79 13.04
N TRP A 79 11.93 3.98 13.77
CA TRP A 79 10.80 3.04 13.80
C TRP A 79 10.10 2.88 12.43
N GLY A 80 10.14 3.89 11.56
CA GLY A 80 9.46 3.89 10.27
C GLY A 80 9.91 2.78 9.32
N PRO A 81 11.21 2.68 9.01
CA PRO A 81 11.77 1.58 8.21
C PRO A 81 11.50 0.19 8.77
N PHE A 82 11.53 0.03 10.10
CA PHE A 82 11.25 -1.25 10.75
C PHE A 82 9.77 -1.66 10.67
N LEU A 83 8.84 -0.72 10.86
CA LEU A 83 7.40 -1.01 10.92
C LEU A 83 6.73 -1.05 9.54
N ALA A 84 7.25 -0.35 8.54
CA ALA A 84 6.65 -0.27 7.20
C ALA A 84 6.38 -1.62 6.50
N PRO A 85 7.26 -2.65 6.60
CA PRO A 85 6.98 -3.96 6.01
C PRO A 85 5.74 -4.66 6.60
N PHE A 86 5.42 -4.41 7.87
CA PHE A 86 4.31 -5.06 8.57
C PHE A 86 2.93 -4.69 8.00
N HIS A 87 2.82 -3.63 7.18
CA HIS A 87 1.60 -3.35 6.42
C HIS A 87 1.13 -4.59 5.63
N VAL A 88 2.06 -5.30 4.97
CA VAL A 88 1.73 -6.49 4.15
C VAL A 88 1.34 -7.69 5.00
N VAL A 89 1.88 -7.80 6.21
CA VAL A 89 1.46 -8.84 7.16
C VAL A 89 0.06 -8.53 7.66
N LEU A 90 -0.18 -7.28 8.08
CA LEU A 90 -1.42 -6.90 8.75
C LEU A 90 -2.60 -6.70 7.79
N LEU A 91 -2.39 -6.45 6.49
CA LEU A 91 -3.48 -6.24 5.53
C LEU A 91 -4.41 -7.44 5.36
N HIS A 92 -3.97 -8.65 5.70
CA HIS A 92 -4.79 -9.86 5.55
C HIS A 92 -5.97 -9.91 6.54
N TYR A 93 -5.80 -9.29 7.72
CA TYR A 93 -6.83 -9.26 8.75
C TYR A 93 -8.06 -8.45 8.36
N PRO A 94 -7.97 -7.17 7.96
CA PRO A 94 -9.15 -6.40 7.56
C PRO A 94 -9.84 -7.02 6.33
N ILE A 95 -9.08 -7.60 5.38
CA ILE A 95 -9.64 -8.30 4.22
C ILE A 95 -10.46 -9.51 4.67
N GLY A 96 -9.89 -10.36 5.54
CA GLY A 96 -10.56 -11.53 6.08
C GLY A 96 -11.81 -11.16 6.89
N PHE A 97 -11.71 -10.17 7.78
CA PHE A 97 -12.83 -9.76 8.62
C PHE A 97 -13.94 -9.06 7.82
N LEU A 98 -13.64 -8.20 6.83
CA LEU A 98 -14.68 -7.61 5.96
C LEU A 98 -15.39 -8.67 5.12
N THR A 99 -14.64 -9.58 4.54
CA THR A 99 -15.21 -10.70 3.77
C THR A 99 -16.08 -11.58 4.67
N MET A 100 -15.61 -11.89 5.87
CA MET A 100 -16.39 -12.62 6.87
C MET A 100 -17.66 -11.86 7.28
N ALA A 101 -17.58 -10.54 7.49
CA ALA A 101 -18.76 -9.73 7.82
C ALA A 101 -19.83 -9.79 6.71
N PHE A 102 -19.40 -9.78 5.45
CA PHE A 102 -20.28 -9.97 4.30
C PHE A 102 -20.93 -11.36 4.28
N LEU A 103 -20.16 -12.42 4.51
CA LEU A 103 -20.69 -13.80 4.58
C LEU A 103 -21.68 -13.98 5.74
N VAL A 104 -21.37 -13.41 6.91
CA VAL A 104 -22.26 -13.42 8.08
C VAL A 104 -23.55 -12.64 7.79
N GLU A 105 -23.48 -11.51 7.09
CA GLU A 105 -24.68 -10.77 6.67
C GLU A 105 -25.51 -11.56 5.66
N LEU A 106 -24.89 -12.24 4.69
CA LEU A 106 -25.58 -13.13 3.76
C LEU A 106 -26.30 -14.27 4.50
N TYR A 107 -25.64 -14.90 5.46
CA TYR A 107 -26.26 -15.90 6.33
C TYR A 107 -27.41 -15.32 7.16
N ARG A 108 -27.25 -14.10 7.67
CA ARG A 108 -28.29 -13.38 8.43
C ARG A 108 -29.54 -13.11 7.59
N LEU A 109 -29.42 -12.98 6.26
CA LEU A 109 -30.59 -12.84 5.37
C LEU A 109 -31.52 -14.05 5.43
N TRP A 110 -30.96 -15.26 5.55
CA TRP A 110 -31.72 -16.50 5.66
C TRP A 110 -32.09 -16.89 7.08
N ARG A 111 -31.22 -16.62 8.05
CA ARG A 111 -31.40 -17.02 9.45
C ARG A 111 -31.16 -15.83 10.38
N PRO A 112 -32.09 -14.85 10.43
CA PRO A 112 -31.94 -13.70 11.30
C PRO A 112 -32.02 -14.15 12.77
N SER A 113 -30.94 -13.94 13.53
CA SER A 113 -30.91 -14.17 14.97
C SER A 113 -30.15 -13.04 15.69
N PRO A 114 -30.50 -12.74 16.96
CA PRO A 114 -29.74 -11.80 17.78
C PRO A 114 -28.26 -12.19 17.94
N GLU A 115 -27.96 -13.49 17.97
CA GLU A 115 -26.61 -14.04 18.07
C GLU A 115 -25.78 -13.67 16.85
N VAL A 116 -26.30 -13.93 15.64
CA VAL A 116 -25.64 -13.58 14.38
C VAL A 116 -25.43 -12.07 14.24
N ALA A 117 -26.40 -11.27 14.71
CA ALA A 117 -26.28 -9.81 14.72
C ALA A 117 -25.14 -9.31 15.64
N ARG A 118 -24.95 -9.94 16.81
CA ARG A 118 -23.83 -9.66 17.71
C ARG A 118 -22.49 -10.08 17.10
N ILE A 119 -22.44 -11.26 16.48
CA ILE A 119 -21.23 -11.75 15.79
C ILE A 119 -20.83 -10.78 14.68
N SER A 120 -21.77 -10.38 13.82
CA SER A 120 -21.53 -9.40 12.75
C SER A 120 -20.94 -8.09 13.29
N ALA A 121 -21.47 -7.58 14.41
CA ALA A 121 -20.97 -6.35 15.02
C ALA A 121 -19.52 -6.48 15.54
N TRP A 122 -19.15 -7.63 16.11
CA TRP A 122 -17.78 -7.90 16.55
C TRP A 122 -16.81 -8.08 15.39
N VAL A 123 -17.20 -8.82 14.35
CA VAL A 123 -16.38 -9.02 13.14
C VAL A 123 -16.11 -7.67 12.46
N MET A 124 -17.13 -6.81 12.34
CA MET A 124 -16.98 -5.44 11.83
C MET A 124 -16.08 -4.56 12.69
N PHE A 125 -16.12 -4.71 14.02
CA PHE A 125 -15.22 -3.98 14.92
C PHE A 125 -13.77 -4.43 14.77
N LEU A 126 -13.51 -5.74 14.69
CA LEU A 126 -12.16 -6.28 14.46
C LEU A 126 -11.60 -5.87 13.08
N SER A 127 -12.46 -5.83 12.08
CA SER A 127 -12.15 -5.27 10.77
C SER A 127 -11.72 -3.80 10.87
N LEU A 128 -12.48 -2.96 11.60
CA LEU A 128 -12.14 -1.56 11.80
C LEU A 128 -10.78 -1.39 12.49
N LEU A 129 -10.54 -2.12 13.57
CA LEU A 129 -9.31 -2.03 14.34
C LEU A 129 -8.09 -2.42 13.50
N SER A 130 -8.16 -3.58 12.83
CA SER A 130 -7.08 -4.07 11.98
C SER A 130 -6.88 -3.21 10.72
N GLY A 131 -7.97 -2.70 10.13
CA GLY A 131 -7.93 -1.81 8.98
C GLY A 131 -7.31 -0.45 9.29
N ALA A 132 -7.61 0.14 10.45
CA ALA A 132 -6.97 1.37 10.90
C ALA A 132 -5.47 1.17 11.12
N ALA A 133 -5.07 0.08 11.78
CA ALA A 133 -3.66 -0.25 11.98
C ALA A 133 -2.93 -0.50 10.64
N ALA A 134 -3.55 -1.23 9.70
CA ALA A 134 -2.98 -1.46 8.38
C ALA A 134 -2.83 -0.15 7.59
N ALA A 135 -3.82 0.75 7.64
CA ALA A 135 -3.74 2.06 6.98
C ALA A 135 -2.60 2.92 7.54
N THR A 136 -2.43 2.96 8.87
CA THR A 136 -1.32 3.68 9.52
C THR A 136 0.04 3.14 9.07
N LEU A 137 0.24 1.81 9.11
CA LEU A 137 1.48 1.19 8.63
C LEU A 137 1.70 1.41 7.12
N GLY A 138 0.62 1.49 6.35
CA GLY A 138 0.67 1.79 4.91
C GLY A 138 1.17 3.20 4.62
N ILE A 139 0.73 4.20 5.40
CA ILE A 139 1.23 5.58 5.31
C ILE A 139 2.74 5.63 5.63
N MET A 140 3.18 4.91 6.66
CA MET A 140 4.62 4.79 6.99
C MET A 140 5.41 4.12 5.85
N ARG A 141 4.82 3.13 5.17
CA ARG A 141 5.45 2.49 4.01
C ARG A 141 5.54 3.44 2.81
N ALA A 142 4.53 4.28 2.59
CA ALA A 142 4.54 5.26 1.51
C ALA A 142 5.61 6.34 1.70
N SER A 143 5.99 6.67 2.94
CA SER A 143 7.03 7.67 3.23
C SER A 143 8.47 7.18 3.06
N ASN A 144 8.72 5.87 3.02
CA ASN A 144 10.08 5.30 2.96
C ASN A 144 10.67 5.24 1.53
N GLY A 145 9.96 5.78 0.53
CA GLY A 145 10.37 5.74 -0.87
C GLY A 145 10.16 4.36 -1.52
N GLY A 146 10.50 4.25 -2.81
CA GLY A 146 10.42 3.00 -3.58
C GLY A 146 9.15 2.80 -4.43
N TYR A 147 8.08 3.55 -4.16
CA TYR A 147 6.88 3.58 -4.99
C TYR A 147 6.52 5.05 -5.30
N SER A 148 6.09 5.35 -6.53
CA SER A 148 5.63 6.68 -6.93
C SER A 148 4.60 6.59 -8.05
N GLY A 149 3.84 7.66 -8.28
CA GLY A 149 2.86 7.76 -9.36
C GLY A 149 1.42 7.46 -8.96
N ARG A 150 0.51 7.50 -9.94
CA ARG A 150 -0.94 7.48 -9.76
C ARG A 150 -1.45 6.25 -9.00
N SER A 151 -0.84 5.08 -9.22
CA SER A 151 -1.22 3.84 -8.52
C SER A 151 -0.98 3.90 -7.01
N LEU A 152 0.10 4.57 -6.58
CA LEU A 152 0.38 4.77 -5.15
C LEU A 152 -0.65 5.72 -4.53
N ASP A 153 -0.97 6.81 -5.22
CA ASP A 153 -1.96 7.77 -4.74
C ASP A 153 -3.35 7.15 -4.60
N LEU A 154 -3.79 6.40 -5.62
CA LEU A 154 -5.06 5.70 -5.60
C LEU A 154 -5.09 4.64 -4.49
N HIS A 155 -4.05 3.81 -4.36
CA HIS A 155 -3.97 2.81 -3.30
C HIS A 155 -3.98 3.45 -1.91
N ARG A 156 -3.26 4.56 -1.71
CA ARG A 156 -3.23 5.31 -0.45
C ARG A 156 -4.62 5.81 -0.06
N TRP A 157 -5.32 6.49 -0.98
CA TRP A 157 -6.65 7.04 -0.69
C TRP A 157 -7.70 5.96 -0.48
N LEU A 158 -7.69 4.91 -1.31
CA LEU A 158 -8.59 3.77 -1.12
C LEU A 158 -8.30 3.05 0.20
N GLY A 159 -7.02 2.89 0.56
CA GLY A 159 -6.59 2.30 1.83
C GLY A 159 -7.06 3.09 3.06
N ILE A 160 -7.10 4.42 2.99
CA ILE A 160 -7.66 5.29 4.04
C ILE A 160 -9.19 5.23 4.05
N ALA A 161 -9.82 5.15 2.88
CA ALA A 161 -11.28 5.10 2.75
C ALA A 161 -11.88 3.83 3.39
N VAL A 162 -11.21 2.67 3.30
CA VAL A 162 -11.70 1.41 3.86
C VAL A 162 -12.02 1.49 5.36
N PRO A 163 -11.09 1.84 6.28
CA PRO A 163 -11.40 1.92 7.71
C PRO A 163 -12.43 3.02 8.03
N VAL A 164 -12.44 4.13 7.28
CA VAL A 164 -13.44 5.20 7.44
C VAL A 164 -14.84 4.68 7.10
N LEU A 165 -15.01 4.05 5.94
CA LEU A 165 -16.30 3.44 5.55
C LEU A 165 -16.71 2.29 6.48
N THR A 166 -15.74 1.51 6.97
CA THR A 166 -15.97 0.44 7.95
C THR A 166 -16.51 1.01 9.26
N LEU A 167 -15.98 2.14 9.74
CA LEU A 167 -16.49 2.84 10.92
C LEU A 167 -17.96 3.24 10.73
N PHE A 168 -18.30 3.88 9.61
CA PHE A 168 -19.68 4.27 9.32
C PHE A 168 -20.61 3.05 9.21
N THR A 169 -20.15 1.99 8.55
CA THR A 169 -20.89 0.71 8.43
C THR A 169 -21.15 0.09 9.80
N TRP A 170 -20.14 0.06 10.67
CA TRP A 170 -20.25 -0.46 12.03
C TRP A 170 -21.21 0.37 12.88
N VAL A 171 -21.14 1.70 12.80
CA VAL A 171 -22.08 2.60 13.51
C VAL A 171 -23.53 2.37 13.05
N LEU A 172 -23.76 2.25 11.75
CA LEU A 172 -25.09 1.92 11.21
C LEU A 172 -25.56 0.54 11.66
N LEU A 173 -24.69 -0.46 11.65
CA LEU A 173 -24.99 -1.81 12.15
C LEU A 173 -25.39 -1.80 13.62
N VAL A 174 -24.63 -1.11 14.48
CA VAL A 174 -24.94 -1.00 15.92
C VAL A 174 -26.27 -0.29 16.14
N ARG A 175 -26.56 0.78 15.38
CA ARG A 175 -27.86 1.45 15.45
C ARG A 175 -29.00 0.56 14.95
N PHE A 176 -28.81 -0.12 13.83
CA PHE A 176 -29.78 -1.06 13.27
C PHE A 176 -30.08 -2.21 14.24
N ASN A 177 -29.06 -2.75 14.91
CA ASN A 177 -29.24 -3.82 15.91
C ASN A 177 -30.00 -3.35 17.17
N ARG A 178 -30.01 -2.04 17.46
CA ARG A 178 -30.78 -1.46 18.58
C ARG A 178 -32.23 -1.12 18.18
N ASP A 179 -32.42 -0.61 16.97
CA ASP A 179 -33.73 -0.17 16.48
C ASP A 179 -34.00 -0.73 15.08
N ALA A 180 -34.47 -1.99 15.05
CA ALA A 180 -34.64 -2.78 13.82
C ALA A 180 -35.87 -2.39 12.97
N ARG A 181 -36.53 -1.26 13.28
CA ARG A 181 -37.80 -0.85 12.66
C ARG A 181 -37.63 -0.17 11.31
N SER A 182 -36.52 0.54 11.08
CA SER A 182 -36.33 1.32 9.84
C SER A 182 -35.77 0.49 8.69
N THR A 183 -36.54 0.33 7.61
CA THR A 183 -36.09 -0.28 6.34
C THR A 183 -34.96 0.52 5.69
N ALA A 184 -34.99 1.85 5.81
CA ALA A 184 -33.94 2.72 5.28
C ALA A 184 -32.58 2.46 5.95
N MET A 185 -32.55 2.22 7.26
CA MET A 185 -31.30 1.88 7.96
C MET A 185 -30.76 0.51 7.54
N LYS A 186 -31.64 -0.48 7.31
CA LYS A 186 -31.24 -1.81 6.80
C LYS A 186 -30.60 -1.70 5.43
N LEU A 187 -31.24 -0.99 4.51
CA LEU A 187 -30.74 -0.77 3.16
C LEU A 187 -29.43 0.02 3.19
N GLY A 188 -29.39 1.12 3.96
CA GLY A 188 -28.19 1.95 4.09
C GLY A 188 -26.98 1.18 4.62
N TYR A 189 -27.16 0.37 5.67
CA TYR A 189 -26.10 -0.51 6.18
C TYR A 189 -25.60 -1.49 5.12
N ARG A 190 -26.49 -2.19 4.41
CA ARG A 190 -26.11 -3.20 3.40
C ARG A 190 -25.42 -2.58 2.20
N THR A 191 -25.93 -1.46 1.71
CA THR A 191 -25.31 -0.71 0.61
C THR A 191 -23.92 -0.25 1.01
N LEU A 192 -23.75 0.26 2.24
CA LEU A 192 -22.45 0.72 2.71
C LEU A 192 -21.46 -0.44 2.93
N LEU A 193 -21.94 -1.60 3.40
CA LEU A 193 -21.12 -2.81 3.49
C LEU A 193 -20.61 -3.27 2.12
N LEU A 194 -21.50 -3.32 1.12
CA LEU A 194 -21.14 -3.67 -0.26
C LEU A 194 -20.16 -2.65 -0.87
N LEU A 195 -20.40 -1.35 -0.64
CA LEU A 195 -19.50 -0.29 -1.07
C LEU A 195 -18.11 -0.45 -0.44
N THR A 196 -18.05 -0.72 0.88
CA THR A 196 -16.81 -0.93 1.61
C THR A 196 -16.04 -2.13 1.05
N LEU A 197 -16.73 -3.25 0.76
CA LEU A 197 -16.14 -4.43 0.16
C LEU A 197 -15.61 -4.13 -1.26
N GLY A 198 -16.36 -3.39 -2.08
CA GLY A 198 -15.93 -2.97 -3.41
C GLY A 198 -14.68 -2.07 -3.38
N VAL A 199 -14.66 -1.07 -2.51
CA VAL A 199 -13.49 -0.19 -2.31
C VAL A 199 -12.28 -0.99 -1.84
N MET A 200 -12.46 -1.96 -0.95
CA MET A 200 -11.39 -2.86 -0.50
C MET A 200 -10.82 -3.70 -1.65
N VAL A 201 -11.68 -4.28 -2.50
CA VAL A 201 -11.25 -5.08 -3.67
C VAL A 201 -10.46 -4.21 -4.67
N ILE A 202 -10.97 -3.02 -4.99
CA ILE A 202 -10.29 -2.08 -5.89
C ILE A 202 -8.96 -1.62 -5.28
N GLY A 203 -8.93 -1.28 -3.99
CA GLY A 203 -7.70 -0.92 -3.27
C GLY A 203 -6.67 -2.04 -3.28
N GLY A 204 -7.11 -3.30 -3.11
CA GLY A 204 -6.28 -4.50 -3.21
C GLY A 204 -5.70 -4.70 -4.60
N HIS A 205 -6.46 -4.45 -5.67
CA HIS A 205 -5.96 -4.48 -7.04
C HIS A 205 -4.82 -3.47 -7.26
N TYR A 206 -5.00 -2.21 -6.84
CA TYR A 206 -3.92 -1.22 -6.93
C TYR A 206 -2.72 -1.57 -6.03
N GLY A 207 -2.95 -2.20 -4.88
CA GLY A 207 -1.88 -2.73 -4.03
C GLY A 207 -1.04 -3.81 -4.74
N GLY A 208 -1.70 -4.74 -5.44
CA GLY A 208 -1.04 -5.75 -6.26
C GLY A 208 -0.28 -5.15 -7.45
N ASN A 209 -0.83 -4.11 -8.08
CA ASN A 209 -0.15 -3.41 -9.18
C ASN A 209 1.15 -2.74 -8.71
N LEU A 210 1.21 -2.23 -7.47
CA LEU A 210 2.43 -1.68 -6.89
C LEU A 210 3.52 -2.74 -6.72
N THR A 211 3.16 -3.96 -6.35
CA THR A 211 4.14 -5.03 -6.07
C THR A 211 4.49 -5.89 -7.28
N HIS A 212 3.57 -6.07 -8.22
CA HIS A 212 3.72 -7.03 -9.32
C HIS A 212 3.59 -6.39 -10.71
N GLY A 213 3.25 -5.10 -10.78
CA GLY A 213 2.98 -4.39 -12.04
C GLY A 213 1.55 -4.59 -12.53
N SER A 214 1.04 -3.63 -13.33
CA SER A 214 -0.35 -3.60 -13.80
C SER A 214 -0.74 -4.78 -14.71
N LYS A 215 0.24 -5.39 -15.38
CA LYS A 215 0.01 -6.49 -16.34
C LYS A 215 0.03 -7.87 -15.70
N PHE A 216 0.33 -8.00 -14.41
CA PHE A 216 0.57 -9.30 -13.77
C PHE A 216 -0.64 -10.26 -13.87
N LEU A 217 -1.85 -9.76 -13.61
CA LEU A 217 -3.07 -10.58 -13.62
C LEU A 217 -3.52 -10.96 -15.04
N VAL A 218 -3.16 -10.16 -16.04
CA VAL A 218 -3.57 -10.35 -17.43
C VAL A 218 -2.51 -11.00 -18.31
N ALA A 219 -1.28 -11.14 -17.81
CA ALA A 219 -0.16 -11.73 -18.53
C ALA A 219 -0.49 -13.12 -19.09
N ASN A 220 -1.20 -13.94 -18.30
CA ASN A 220 -1.57 -15.31 -18.67
C ASN A 220 -3.08 -15.48 -18.94
N ALA A 221 -3.83 -14.39 -19.11
CA ALA A 221 -5.26 -14.49 -19.37
C ALA A 221 -5.53 -15.07 -20.78
N PRO A 222 -6.60 -15.88 -20.94
CA PRO A 222 -7.10 -16.30 -22.25
C PRO A 222 -7.31 -15.10 -23.19
N THR A 223 -7.14 -15.30 -24.50
CA THR A 223 -7.21 -14.24 -25.52
C THR A 223 -8.49 -13.41 -25.41
N PHE A 224 -9.65 -14.04 -25.18
CA PHE A 224 -10.92 -13.34 -25.02
C PHE A 224 -10.93 -12.34 -23.85
N ILE A 225 -10.21 -12.60 -22.76
CA ILE A 225 -10.11 -11.70 -21.60
C ILE A 225 -9.15 -10.54 -21.90
N ARG A 226 -8.05 -10.80 -22.62
CA ARG A 226 -7.11 -9.73 -23.01
C ARG A 226 -7.81 -8.69 -23.87
N HIS A 227 -8.59 -9.09 -24.86
CA HIS A 227 -9.31 -8.14 -25.71
C HIS A 227 -10.32 -7.26 -24.94
N ILE A 228 -11.01 -7.83 -23.94
CA ILE A 228 -11.96 -7.08 -23.10
C ILE A 228 -11.25 -6.12 -22.14
N MET A 229 -10.06 -6.49 -21.66
CA MET A 229 -9.30 -5.69 -20.69
C MET A 229 -8.32 -4.70 -21.34
N ASP A 230 -7.95 -4.90 -22.60
CA ASP A 230 -7.02 -4.04 -23.35
C ASP A 230 -7.73 -2.82 -24.00
N GLU A 231 -9.06 -2.80 -24.09
CA GLU A 231 -9.78 -1.71 -24.79
C GLU A 231 -9.99 -0.44 -23.93
N GLU A 232 -9.89 -0.53 -22.59
CA GLU A 232 -10.02 0.64 -21.68
C GLU A 232 -8.76 0.93 -20.83
N ALA A 233 -7.65 0.21 -21.04
CA ALA A 233 -6.42 0.34 -20.24
C ALA A 233 -5.31 1.21 -20.87
N TRP A 234 -5.63 2.08 -21.86
CA TRP A 234 -4.67 3.03 -22.44
C TRP A 234 -4.82 4.47 -21.87
N VAL A 235 -4.94 4.59 -20.56
CA VAL A 235 -4.34 5.74 -19.82
C VAL A 235 -2.96 5.30 -19.30
N GLY A 236 -2.19 4.74 -20.21
CA GLY A 236 -0.80 4.33 -20.06
C GLY A 236 -0.05 4.63 -21.37
N GLY A 237 -0.29 5.83 -21.91
CA GLY A 237 0.44 6.34 -23.06
C GLY A 237 1.94 6.49 -22.75
N PRO A 238 2.74 6.98 -23.72
CA PRO A 238 4.21 7.02 -23.72
C PRO A 238 4.91 7.68 -22.53
N GLN A 239 4.18 8.16 -21.51
CA GLN A 239 4.70 8.89 -20.37
C GLN A 239 5.39 8.00 -19.34
N ASP A 240 4.88 6.80 -19.04
CA ASP A 240 5.51 5.92 -18.03
C ASP A 240 6.79 5.28 -18.56
N GLU A 241 6.81 4.83 -19.83
CA GLU A 241 8.01 4.29 -20.48
C GLU A 241 9.08 5.38 -20.65
N LYS A 242 8.68 6.62 -20.97
CA LYS A 242 9.60 7.75 -21.06
C LYS A 242 10.15 8.14 -19.67
N SER A 243 9.31 8.10 -18.63
CA SER A 243 9.72 8.36 -17.24
C SER A 243 10.74 7.34 -16.74
N GLU A 244 10.48 6.04 -16.93
CA GLU A 244 11.42 4.99 -16.52
C GLU A 244 12.72 5.01 -17.34
N ALA A 245 12.63 5.26 -18.64
CA ALA A 245 13.80 5.45 -19.49
C ALA A 245 14.63 6.67 -19.08
N ASP A 246 14.00 7.78 -18.74
CA ASP A 246 14.67 9.01 -18.29
C ASP A 246 15.33 8.82 -16.90
N ILE A 247 14.67 8.09 -15.99
CA ILE A 247 15.26 7.70 -14.70
C ILE A 247 16.47 6.79 -14.91
N GLY A 248 16.33 5.77 -15.76
CA GLY A 248 17.42 4.84 -16.06
C GLY A 248 18.59 5.52 -16.77
N ALA A 249 18.32 6.47 -17.68
CA ALA A 249 19.34 7.21 -18.40
C ALA A 249 20.14 8.14 -17.47
N ARG A 250 19.48 8.80 -16.51
CA ARG A 250 20.18 9.56 -15.45
C ARG A 250 21.00 8.66 -14.55
N LEU A 251 20.42 7.54 -14.11
CA LEU A 251 21.14 6.52 -13.32
C LEU A 251 22.39 6.03 -14.07
N TYR A 252 22.28 5.82 -15.39
CA TYR A 252 23.42 5.47 -16.22
C TYR A 252 24.52 6.53 -16.18
N ALA A 253 24.15 7.78 -16.46
CA ALA A 253 25.11 8.88 -16.55
C ALA A 253 25.82 9.18 -15.21
N GLU A 254 25.10 9.06 -14.09
CA GLU A 254 25.58 9.42 -12.75
C GLU A 254 26.29 8.28 -12.01
N LYS A 255 25.82 7.04 -12.18
CA LYS A 255 26.28 5.88 -11.41
C LYS A 255 26.91 4.80 -12.27
N ILE A 256 26.24 4.38 -13.33
CA ILE A 256 26.67 3.20 -14.10
C ILE A 256 27.91 3.49 -14.94
N ARG A 257 27.93 4.60 -15.68
CA ARG A 257 29.06 4.97 -16.55
C ARG A 257 30.38 5.03 -15.76
N PRO A 258 30.49 5.72 -14.61
CA PRO A 258 31.70 5.69 -13.80
C PRO A 258 32.12 4.28 -13.36
N ILE A 259 31.18 3.41 -12.99
CA ILE A 259 31.47 2.02 -12.60
C ILE A 259 32.03 1.25 -13.81
N LEU A 260 31.38 1.33 -14.97
CA LEU A 260 31.82 0.63 -16.17
C LEU A 260 33.21 1.10 -16.63
N GLU A 261 33.45 2.41 -16.64
CA GLU A 261 34.73 3.00 -17.04
C GLU A 261 35.88 2.58 -16.11
N THR A 262 35.64 2.59 -14.80
CA THR A 262 36.70 2.30 -13.81
C THR A 262 36.94 0.79 -13.63
N LYS A 263 35.89 -0.04 -13.68
CA LYS A 263 35.97 -1.46 -13.34
C LYS A 263 35.93 -2.41 -14.53
N CYS A 264 35.36 -2.00 -15.67
CA CYS A 264 35.08 -2.91 -16.78
C CYS A 264 35.86 -2.58 -18.06
N VAL A 265 35.98 -1.29 -18.42
CA VAL A 265 36.56 -0.86 -19.72
C VAL A 265 38.03 -1.22 -19.87
N SER A 266 38.80 -1.34 -18.79
CA SER A 266 40.22 -1.72 -18.87
C SER A 266 40.45 -3.12 -19.48
N CYS A 267 39.46 -4.03 -19.36
CA CYS A 267 39.51 -5.39 -19.90
C CYS A 267 38.51 -5.64 -21.04
N HIS A 268 37.42 -4.88 -21.12
CA HIS A 268 36.35 -5.01 -22.12
C HIS A 268 36.16 -3.72 -22.92
N GLY A 269 37.27 -3.06 -23.26
CA GLY A 269 37.32 -1.77 -23.96
C GLY A 269 38.04 -1.86 -25.30
N PRO A 270 38.42 -0.72 -25.91
CA PRO A 270 39.05 -0.72 -27.23
C PRO A 270 40.43 -1.38 -27.27
N TYR A 271 41.20 -1.26 -26.19
CA TYR A 271 42.58 -1.74 -26.10
C TYR A 271 42.68 -3.21 -25.71
N LYS A 272 41.73 -3.71 -24.92
CA LYS A 272 41.68 -5.09 -24.43
C LYS A 272 40.24 -5.59 -24.50
N GLN A 273 40.05 -6.74 -25.13
CA GLN A 273 38.73 -7.30 -25.45
C GLN A 273 38.63 -8.73 -24.92
N GLU A 274 38.71 -8.88 -23.60
CA GLU A 274 38.56 -10.19 -22.97
C GLU A 274 37.21 -10.82 -23.40
N ALA A 275 37.24 -12.11 -23.73
CA ALA A 275 36.11 -12.87 -24.29
C ALA A 275 35.46 -12.22 -25.54
N LYS A 276 36.23 -11.45 -26.32
CA LYS A 276 35.75 -10.65 -27.48
C LYS A 276 34.57 -9.74 -27.14
N TYR A 277 34.45 -9.33 -25.88
CA TYR A 277 33.35 -8.51 -25.40
C TYR A 277 33.77 -7.05 -25.25
N ARG A 278 32.84 -6.13 -25.60
CA ARG A 278 33.04 -4.68 -25.62
C ARG A 278 31.91 -3.99 -24.89
N ILE A 279 32.20 -3.44 -23.72
CA ILE A 279 31.21 -2.77 -22.86
C ILE A 279 31.20 -1.25 -23.03
N ASP A 280 32.29 -0.68 -23.55
CA ASP A 280 32.42 0.75 -23.86
C ASP A 280 31.52 1.19 -25.02
N ARG A 281 31.08 0.24 -25.84
CA ARG A 281 30.21 0.46 -27.00
C ARG A 281 28.81 -0.05 -26.72
N ARG A 282 27.82 0.85 -26.75
CA ARG A 282 26.41 0.54 -26.47
C ARG A 282 25.89 -0.65 -27.30
N ASP A 283 26.16 -0.65 -28.59
CA ASP A 283 25.71 -1.70 -29.52
C ASP A 283 26.30 -3.09 -29.18
N MET A 284 27.50 -3.11 -28.62
CA MET A 284 28.21 -4.33 -28.26
C MET A 284 27.99 -4.75 -26.80
N ALA A 285 27.70 -3.81 -25.90
CA ALA A 285 27.51 -4.04 -24.47
C ALA A 285 26.30 -4.96 -24.18
N TYR A 286 25.30 -4.98 -25.05
CA TYR A 286 24.18 -5.92 -24.91
C TYR A 286 24.56 -7.35 -25.34
N LEU A 287 25.61 -7.52 -26.14
CA LEU A 287 26.03 -8.80 -26.69
C LEU A 287 26.94 -9.53 -25.71
N GLY A 288 26.91 -10.86 -25.69
CA GLY A 288 27.68 -11.67 -24.74
C GLY A 288 29.17 -11.84 -25.07
N GLY A 289 29.68 -11.21 -26.14
CA GLY A 289 30.97 -11.56 -26.73
C GLY A 289 30.98 -13.02 -27.20
N GLU A 290 31.89 -13.82 -26.66
CA GLU A 290 31.96 -15.28 -26.89
C GLU A 290 30.88 -16.08 -26.12
N SER A 291 30.15 -15.45 -25.19
CA SER A 291 29.04 -16.11 -24.49
C SER A 291 27.80 -16.25 -25.38
N THR A 292 27.14 -17.41 -25.29
CA THR A 292 25.82 -17.64 -25.90
C THR A 292 24.69 -16.90 -25.19
N VAL A 293 24.95 -16.34 -24.01
CA VAL A 293 24.00 -15.57 -23.21
C VAL A 293 24.29 -14.07 -23.37
N LYS A 294 23.24 -13.25 -23.54
CA LYS A 294 23.38 -11.80 -23.60
C LYS A 294 24.07 -11.27 -22.34
N ALA A 295 25.06 -10.40 -22.52
CA ALA A 295 25.73 -9.74 -21.39
C ALA A 295 24.72 -8.89 -20.60
N ILE A 296 23.93 -8.09 -21.32
CA ILE A 296 22.86 -7.26 -20.74
C ILE A 296 21.56 -7.60 -21.46
N LYS A 297 20.58 -8.11 -20.71
CA LYS A 297 19.22 -8.36 -21.18
C LYS A 297 18.29 -7.30 -20.57
N PRO A 298 17.80 -6.33 -21.36
CA PRO A 298 16.90 -5.28 -20.87
C PRO A 298 15.70 -5.85 -20.10
N HIS A 299 15.34 -5.20 -18.99
CA HIS A 299 14.25 -5.54 -18.08
C HIS A 299 14.39 -6.86 -17.31
N ASP A 300 15.48 -7.61 -17.50
CA ASP A 300 15.65 -8.95 -16.93
C ASP A 300 17.09 -9.12 -16.38
N PRO A 301 17.39 -8.54 -15.21
CA PRO A 301 18.73 -8.59 -14.62
C PRO A 301 19.17 -10.01 -14.32
N PHE A 302 18.26 -10.89 -13.88
CA PHE A 302 18.60 -12.27 -13.53
C PHE A 302 18.94 -13.15 -14.73
N LYS A 303 18.53 -12.76 -15.94
CA LYS A 303 18.97 -13.40 -17.20
C LYS A 303 20.07 -12.63 -17.93
N SER A 304 20.64 -11.60 -17.30
CA SER A 304 21.79 -10.87 -17.81
C SER A 304 23.08 -11.51 -17.31
N ASN A 305 23.95 -11.94 -18.22
CA ASN A 305 25.19 -12.64 -17.81
C ASN A 305 26.09 -11.75 -16.94
N ILE A 306 26.08 -10.43 -17.15
CA ILE A 306 26.86 -9.49 -16.32
C ILE A 306 26.48 -9.60 -14.83
N VAL A 307 25.19 -9.75 -14.51
CA VAL A 307 24.71 -9.85 -13.12
C VAL A 307 25.14 -11.18 -12.51
N ARG A 308 25.13 -12.26 -13.28
CA ARG A 308 25.67 -13.56 -12.83
C ARG A 308 27.14 -13.41 -12.44
N LEU A 309 27.96 -12.85 -13.34
CA LEU A 309 29.42 -12.79 -13.17
C LEU A 309 29.87 -11.89 -12.01
N ILE A 310 29.19 -10.76 -11.78
CA ILE A 310 29.54 -9.84 -10.68
C ILE A 310 29.08 -10.33 -9.30
N LEU A 311 28.18 -11.32 -9.25
CA LEU A 311 27.69 -11.93 -8.02
C LEU A 311 28.45 -13.22 -7.65
N LEU A 312 29.34 -13.70 -8.51
CA LEU A 312 30.14 -14.87 -8.21
C LEU A 312 31.12 -14.59 -7.06
N PRO A 313 31.46 -15.62 -6.27
CA PRO A 313 32.54 -15.55 -5.29
C PRO A 313 33.88 -15.10 -5.91
N GLN A 314 34.70 -14.38 -5.16
CA GLN A 314 35.98 -13.83 -5.68
C GLN A 314 37.05 -14.88 -6.00
N ASP A 315 36.86 -16.11 -5.53
CA ASP A 315 37.69 -17.29 -5.82
C ASP A 315 37.22 -18.06 -7.08
N ASP A 316 36.09 -17.67 -7.68
CA ASP A 316 35.61 -18.24 -8.93
C ASP A 316 36.44 -17.72 -10.13
N MET A 317 36.73 -18.58 -11.10
CA MET A 317 37.52 -18.20 -12.29
C MET A 317 36.76 -17.30 -13.26
N GLU A 318 35.42 -17.33 -13.25
CA GLU A 318 34.57 -16.50 -14.10
C GLU A 318 34.18 -15.18 -13.45
N VAL A 319 34.52 -14.96 -12.17
CA VAL A 319 34.14 -13.72 -11.46
C VAL A 319 34.68 -12.49 -12.16
N MET A 320 33.83 -11.47 -12.25
CA MET A 320 34.19 -10.17 -12.80
C MET A 320 33.95 -9.08 -11.76
N PRO A 321 34.93 -8.20 -11.48
CA PRO A 321 36.32 -8.19 -11.97
C PRO A 321 37.12 -9.41 -11.48
N PRO A 322 38.15 -9.84 -12.23
CA PRO A 322 38.95 -11.01 -11.88
C PRO A 322 39.74 -10.79 -10.58
N ALA A 323 40.11 -11.90 -9.93
CA ALA A 323 40.89 -11.89 -8.70
C ALA A 323 42.14 -10.98 -8.81
N GLY A 324 42.37 -10.16 -7.79
CA GLY A 324 43.44 -9.15 -7.76
C GLY A 324 43.06 -7.78 -8.32
N LYS A 325 41.84 -7.61 -8.84
CA LYS A 325 41.23 -6.29 -9.10
C LYS A 325 40.26 -5.92 -7.99
N GLU A 326 40.04 -4.62 -7.81
CA GLU A 326 39.09 -4.13 -6.82
C GLU A 326 37.66 -4.48 -7.27
N GLY A 327 37.00 -5.37 -6.54
CA GLY A 327 35.62 -5.81 -6.79
C GLY A 327 34.59 -4.67 -6.69
N LEU A 328 33.36 -4.97 -7.09
CA LEU A 328 32.24 -4.03 -6.96
C LEU A 328 31.74 -4.00 -5.52
N LYS A 329 31.37 -2.80 -5.05
CA LYS A 329 30.67 -2.61 -3.79
C LYS A 329 29.20 -3.04 -3.93
N PRO A 330 28.54 -3.45 -2.83
CA PRO A 330 27.13 -3.83 -2.87
C PRO A 330 26.22 -2.77 -3.53
N GLU A 331 26.49 -1.48 -3.29
CA GLU A 331 25.72 -0.38 -3.83
C GLU A 331 25.89 -0.23 -5.36
N GLU A 332 27.09 -0.55 -5.87
CA GLU A 332 27.42 -0.53 -7.30
C GLU A 332 26.68 -1.68 -8.01
N ILE A 333 26.67 -2.88 -7.40
CA ILE A 333 25.93 -4.03 -7.90
C ILE A 333 24.43 -3.73 -7.95
N ILE A 334 23.86 -3.18 -6.86
CA ILE A 334 22.45 -2.79 -6.80
C ILE A 334 22.13 -1.76 -7.90
N SER A 335 23.02 -0.79 -8.13
CA SER A 335 22.84 0.22 -9.18
C SER A 335 22.78 -0.42 -10.56
N ILE A 336 23.69 -1.35 -10.88
CA ILE A 336 23.70 -2.09 -12.16
C ILE A 336 22.41 -2.90 -12.32
N VAL A 337 22.01 -3.66 -11.30
CA VAL A 337 20.78 -4.46 -11.33
C VAL A 337 19.57 -3.56 -11.58
N ARG A 338 19.49 -2.41 -10.89
CA ARG A 338 18.39 -1.45 -11.06
C ARG A 338 18.37 -0.84 -12.45
N TRP A 339 19.52 -0.47 -12.99
CA TRP A 339 19.61 0.07 -14.35
C TRP A 339 19.15 -0.93 -15.41
N ILE A 340 19.55 -2.21 -15.28
CA ILE A 340 19.10 -3.27 -16.20
C ILE A 340 17.59 -3.49 -16.07
N GLN A 341 17.06 -3.47 -14.84
CA GLN A 341 15.63 -3.57 -14.57
C GLN A 341 14.83 -2.46 -15.28
N LEU A 342 15.37 -1.24 -15.34
CA LEU A 342 14.79 -0.09 -16.06
C LEU A 342 14.96 -0.17 -17.59
N GLY A 343 15.42 -1.29 -18.14
CA GLY A 343 15.62 -1.48 -19.58
C GLY A 343 17.02 -1.14 -20.08
N ALA A 344 17.97 -0.93 -19.17
CA ALA A 344 19.33 -0.51 -19.48
C ALA A 344 19.40 0.69 -20.48
N PRO A 345 18.64 1.78 -20.26
CA PRO A 345 18.62 2.91 -21.18
C PRO A 345 19.92 3.70 -21.08
N TYR A 346 20.42 4.15 -22.23
CA TYR A 346 21.52 5.10 -22.34
C TYR A 346 20.94 6.50 -22.54
N PRO A 347 21.58 7.56 -22.02
CA PRO A 347 21.16 8.93 -22.28
C PRO A 347 21.14 9.20 -23.79
N SER A 348 20.04 9.75 -24.30
CA SER A 348 19.85 10.05 -25.72
C SER A 348 20.75 11.17 -26.22
N GLN A 349 21.34 11.96 -25.32
CA GLN A 349 22.40 12.94 -25.52
C GLN A 349 23.19 13.08 -24.21
N GLU A 350 24.52 13.19 -24.27
CA GLU A 350 25.36 13.58 -23.12
C GLU A 350 24.75 14.81 -22.43
N PRO A 351 24.73 14.89 -21.09
CA PRO A 351 24.28 16.11 -20.41
C PRO A 351 25.17 17.25 -20.91
N ARG A 352 24.57 18.26 -21.55
CA ARG A 352 25.28 19.51 -21.83
C ARG A 352 25.64 20.10 -20.47
N THR A 353 26.85 19.82 -20.02
CA THR A 353 27.46 20.50 -18.89
C THR A 353 27.54 21.96 -19.30
N GLY A 354 26.67 22.78 -18.70
CA GLY A 354 26.62 24.21 -18.96
C GLY A 354 27.96 24.83 -18.60
N LYS A 355 28.74 25.19 -19.61
CA LYS A 355 29.80 26.18 -19.49
C LYS A 355 29.94 26.96 -20.80
N LEU A 356 29.47 28.21 -20.72
CA LEU A 356 29.72 29.40 -21.55
C LEU A 356 29.63 29.27 -23.08
N ALA A 357 28.64 29.95 -23.66
CA ALA A 357 28.86 31.06 -24.62
C ALA A 357 27.51 31.71 -24.95
N ASP A 358 27.15 32.77 -24.23
CA ASP A 358 26.16 33.73 -24.73
C ASP A 358 26.78 34.48 -25.91
N SER A 359 26.50 33.99 -27.11
CA SER A 359 26.64 34.75 -28.34
C SER A 359 25.35 34.62 -29.15
N ALA A 360 24.33 35.38 -28.76
CA ALA A 360 23.27 35.79 -29.68
C ALA A 360 22.41 36.90 -29.06
N GLY A 361 22.42 38.06 -29.71
CA GLY A 361 21.36 39.04 -29.64
C GLY A 361 21.82 40.28 -30.38
N THR A 362 21.19 40.77 -31.44
CA THR A 362 19.88 40.47 -32.03
C THR A 362 19.88 41.24 -33.34
N LYS A 363 19.50 40.60 -34.46
CA LYS A 363 19.06 41.31 -35.67
C LYS A 363 17.58 41.04 -35.81
N GLU A 364 16.77 42.07 -35.62
CA GLU A 364 15.44 42.20 -36.20
C GLU A 364 15.01 43.67 -36.14
N THR A 365 15.10 44.36 -37.29
CA THR A 365 14.31 45.56 -37.56
C THR A 365 13.58 45.34 -38.88
N SER A 366 12.25 45.29 -38.79
CA SER A 366 11.30 45.20 -39.91
C SER A 366 11.25 46.52 -40.68
N PRO A 367 11.05 46.53 -42.02
CA PRO A 367 11.13 47.73 -42.83
C PRO A 367 9.80 48.48 -42.92
N SER A 368 9.88 49.81 -42.80
CA SER A 368 8.80 50.75 -43.08
C SER A 368 9.10 51.55 -44.36
N SER A 369 8.03 51.83 -45.11
CA SER A 369 7.84 52.89 -46.11
C SER A 369 8.54 52.82 -47.49
N VAL A 370 7.72 52.53 -48.52
CA VAL A 370 7.36 53.42 -49.65
C VAL A 370 8.49 54.26 -50.28
N SER A 371 8.76 54.03 -51.57
CA SER A 371 8.81 55.10 -52.60
C SER A 371 9.00 54.54 -54.01
N VAL A 372 8.09 54.97 -54.88
CA VAL A 372 8.02 54.90 -56.35
C VAL A 372 9.24 55.54 -57.03
N ARG A 373 9.75 54.96 -58.13
CA ARG A 373 9.86 55.59 -59.46
C ARG A 373 10.60 54.76 -60.52
N ASN A 374 9.91 54.70 -61.66
CA ASN A 374 10.31 54.50 -63.07
C ASN A 374 11.03 53.23 -63.51
#